data_AF-A0A8K1GI17-F1
#
_entry.id   AF-A0A8K1GI17-F1
#
_cell.length_a   1.000
_cell.length_b   1.000
_cell.length_c   1.000
_cell.angle_alpha   90.00
_cell.angle_beta   90.00
_cell.angle_gamma   90.00
#
_symmetry.space_group_name_H-M   'P 1'
#
loop_
_entity.id
_entity.type
_entity.pdbx_description
1 polymer ?
#
loop_
_entity_poly.entity_id
_entity_poly.type
_entity_poly.pdbx_seq_one_letter_code
_entity_poly.pdbx_strand_id
1 'polypeptide(L)'
;MVPNGVAEPQPGDLFLFPLVSGRPGWWGAHAGIYCGDGEIIHLEYSSETSPLGVVAKHSKSHLLRTRGPAKVLRRKGGLDVAALQRRIRVAMDQPVEYNTITCNCVHFALALLGLGHLAGAMKLLSSDVPP
;
A
#
# COMPACT_ATOMS: atom_id res chain seq x y z
N MET A 1 -15.84 -30.07 11.02
CA MET A 1 -14.59 -29.94 10.24
C MET A 1 -14.63 -28.62 9.49
N VAL A 2 -13.94 -27.59 10.00
CA VAL A 2 -13.57 -26.38 9.23
C VAL A 2 -12.19 -25.95 9.73
N PRO A 3 -11.10 -26.34 9.05
CA PRO A 3 -9.80 -25.76 9.31
C PRO A 3 -9.65 -24.53 8.39
N ASN A 4 -9.49 -23.33 8.99
CA ASN A 4 -8.93 -22.09 8.41
C ASN A 4 -9.68 -20.86 8.94
N GLY A 5 -9.33 -20.46 10.17
CA GLY A 5 -9.82 -19.24 10.82
C GLY A 5 -9.19 -17.96 10.26
N VAL A 6 -9.27 -17.73 8.95
CA VAL A 6 -9.03 -16.40 8.36
C VAL A 6 -10.29 -15.99 7.66
N ALA A 7 -11.05 -15.09 8.30
CA ALA A 7 -12.20 -14.44 7.68
C ALA A 7 -11.78 -13.87 6.32
N GLU A 8 -12.72 -13.84 5.36
CA GLU A 8 -12.43 -13.27 4.04
C GLU A 8 -11.87 -11.84 4.17
N PRO A 9 -10.87 -11.47 3.34
CA PRO A 9 -10.31 -10.14 3.36
C PRO A 9 -11.38 -9.09 3.05
N GLN A 10 -11.38 -8.00 3.82
CA GLN A 10 -12.26 -6.86 3.62
C GLN A 10 -11.48 -5.67 3.06
N PRO A 11 -12.09 -4.82 2.22
CA PRO A 11 -11.45 -3.60 1.75
C PRO A 11 -10.89 -2.78 2.91
N GLY A 12 -9.59 -2.48 2.86
CA GLY A 12 -8.87 -1.82 3.94
C GLY A 12 -8.07 -2.74 4.86
N ASP A 13 -8.11 -4.06 4.66
CA ASP A 13 -7.18 -4.96 5.34
C ASP A 13 -5.75 -4.70 4.90
N LEU A 14 -4.86 -4.52 5.88
CA LEU A 14 -3.44 -4.33 5.68
C LEU A 14 -2.74 -5.69 5.63
N PHE A 15 -2.11 -5.98 4.50
CA PHE A 15 -1.28 -7.17 4.29
C PHE A 15 0.19 -6.80 4.48
N LEU A 16 0.88 -7.56 5.33
CA LEU A 16 2.31 -7.45 5.58
C LEU A 16 3.00 -8.73 5.12
N PHE A 17 3.79 -8.63 4.06
CA PHE A 17 4.61 -9.71 3.51
C PHE A 17 6.06 -9.58 4.01
N PRO A 18 6.79 -10.68 4.24
CA PRO A 18 8.21 -10.60 4.57
C PRO A 18 9.02 -10.02 3.39
N LEU A 19 10.01 -9.15 3.64
CA LEU A 19 11.06 -8.89 2.66
C LEU A 19 12.07 -10.05 2.67
N VAL A 20 12.55 -10.41 1.48
CA VAL A 20 13.46 -11.54 1.23
C VAL A 20 14.86 -11.32 1.86
N SER A 21 15.14 -10.16 2.46
CA SER A 21 16.42 -9.89 3.11
C SER A 21 16.52 -10.67 4.43
N GLY A 22 17.38 -11.69 4.48
CA GLY A 22 17.61 -12.62 5.59
C GLY A 22 18.11 -12.03 6.92
N ARG A 23 17.52 -10.93 7.40
CA ARG A 23 17.67 -10.44 8.77
C ARG A 23 16.45 -10.85 9.60
N PRO A 24 16.62 -11.34 10.84
CA PRO A 24 15.50 -11.70 11.70
C PRO A 24 14.71 -10.43 12.10
N GLY A 25 13.39 -10.44 11.86
CA GLY A 25 12.45 -9.43 12.36
C GLY A 25 11.64 -8.69 11.28
N TRP A 26 10.47 -8.15 11.65
CA TRP A 26 9.55 -7.39 10.78
C TRP A 26 10.10 -6.03 10.30
N TRP A 27 11.38 -5.73 10.52
CA TRP A 27 12.03 -4.49 10.10
C TRP A 27 12.17 -4.37 8.56
N GLY A 28 11.85 -5.44 7.83
CA GLY A 28 11.58 -5.39 6.40
C GLY A 28 10.28 -6.13 6.10
N ALA A 29 9.14 -5.46 6.20
CA ALA A 29 7.87 -5.97 5.68
C ALA A 29 7.40 -5.13 4.48
N HIS A 30 6.95 -5.80 3.42
CA HIS A 30 6.31 -5.17 2.27
C HIS A 30 4.83 -5.04 2.58
N ALA A 31 4.29 -3.83 2.50
CA ALA A 31 2.92 -3.53 2.86
C ALA A 31 2.03 -3.31 1.64
N GLY A 32 0.79 -3.78 1.73
CA GLY A 32 -0.26 -3.52 0.76
C GLY A 32 -1.64 -3.49 1.40
N ILE A 33 -2.60 -2.85 0.75
CA ILE A 33 -4.00 -2.77 1.20
C ILE A 33 -4.88 -3.62 0.29
N TYR A 34 -5.71 -4.48 0.87
CA TYR A 34 -6.75 -5.16 0.13
C TYR A 34 -7.79 -4.15 -0.36
N CYS A 35 -8.02 -4.12 -1.67
CA CYS A 35 -8.85 -3.10 -2.30
C CYS A 35 -10.20 -3.61 -2.83
N GLY A 36 -10.49 -4.90 -2.66
CA GLY A 36 -11.64 -5.58 -3.25
C GLY A 36 -11.21 -6.58 -4.32
N ASP A 37 -12.15 -7.39 -4.80
CA ASP A 37 -12.00 -8.26 -5.98
C ASP A 37 -10.79 -9.21 -5.98
N GLY A 38 -10.33 -9.61 -4.78
CA GLY A 38 -9.16 -10.47 -4.65
C GLY A 38 -7.83 -9.73 -4.89
N GLU A 39 -7.82 -8.40 -4.96
CA GLU A 39 -6.65 -7.59 -5.30
C GLU A 39 -6.10 -6.79 -4.11
N ILE A 40 -4.78 -6.60 -4.13
CA ILE A 40 -4.02 -5.80 -3.17
C ILE A 40 -3.32 -4.69 -3.94
N ILE A 41 -3.53 -3.45 -3.50
CA ILE A 41 -2.78 -2.28 -3.97
C ILE A 41 -1.57 -2.03 -3.07
N HIS A 42 -0.42 -1.78 -3.66
CA HIS A 42 0.81 -1.50 -2.93
C HIS A 42 1.74 -0.60 -3.76
N LEU A 43 2.71 0.00 -3.07
CA LEU A 43 3.78 0.76 -3.70
C LEU A 43 5.03 -0.12 -3.82
N GLU A 44 5.55 -0.24 -5.02
CA GLU A 44 6.84 -0.88 -5.30
C GLU A 44 7.91 0.17 -5.55
N TYR A 45 9.15 -0.19 -5.25
CA TYR A 45 10.31 0.61 -5.64
C TYR A 45 10.49 0.50 -7.16
N SER A 46 10.45 1.62 -7.90
CA SER A 46 10.97 1.62 -9.26
C SER A 46 12.50 1.58 -9.16
N SER A 47 13.15 0.83 -10.05
CA SER A 47 14.60 0.52 -10.08
C SER A 47 15.54 1.65 -9.59
N GLU A 48 16.78 1.29 -9.23
CA GLU A 48 17.84 2.20 -8.72
C GLU A 48 18.05 3.50 -9.52
N THR A 49 17.63 3.54 -10.78
CA THR A 49 17.75 4.69 -11.68
C THR A 49 16.65 5.73 -11.55
N SER A 50 15.62 5.51 -10.72
CA SER A 50 14.48 6.41 -10.58
C SER A 50 14.05 6.55 -9.11
N PRO A 51 13.89 7.78 -8.59
CA PRO A 51 13.38 8.01 -7.24
C PRO A 51 11.87 7.77 -7.14
N LEU A 52 11.20 7.32 -8.21
CA LEU A 52 9.76 7.09 -8.22
C LEU A 52 9.41 5.71 -7.67
N GLY A 53 8.22 5.60 -7.11
CA GLY A 53 7.57 4.34 -6.78
C GLY A 53 6.50 4.02 -7.80
N VAL A 54 6.30 2.73 -8.05
CA VAL A 54 5.22 2.25 -8.91
C VAL A 54 4.07 1.80 -8.01
N VAL A 55 2.93 2.47 -8.13
CA VAL A 55 1.69 1.99 -7.52
C VAL A 55 1.17 0.85 -8.39
N ALA A 56 1.03 -0.34 -7.79
CA ALA A 56 0.62 -1.54 -8.49
C ALA A 56 -0.55 -2.21 -7.78
N LYS A 57 -1.41 -2.85 -8.57
CA LYS A 57 -2.44 -3.78 -8.09
C LYS A 57 -2.07 -5.18 -8.54
N HIS A 58 -2.00 -6.10 -7.59
CA HIS A 58 -1.77 -7.52 -7.87
C HIS A 58 -2.80 -8.37 -7.14
N SER A 59 -3.11 -9.54 -7.72
CA SER A 59 -3.98 -10.49 -7.04
C SER A 59 -3.34 -10.99 -5.75
N LYS A 60 -4.17 -11.20 -4.72
CA LYS A 60 -3.77 -11.75 -3.42
C LYS A 60 -3.03 -13.09 -3.61
N SER A 61 -3.53 -13.94 -4.49
CA SER A 61 -2.92 -15.24 -4.79
C SER A 61 -1.54 -15.12 -5.43
N HIS A 62 -1.33 -14.13 -6.29
CA HIS A 62 -0.01 -13.83 -6.85
C HIS A 62 0.96 -13.40 -5.75
N LEU A 63 0.59 -12.41 -4.92
CA LEU A 63 1.49 -11.91 -3.86
C LEU A 63 1.81 -12.96 -2.79
N LEU A 64 0.84 -13.80 -2.40
CA LEU A 64 1.09 -14.91 -1.47
C LEU A 64 2.07 -15.94 -2.05
N ARG A 65 2.04 -16.17 -3.36
CA ARG A 65 2.96 -17.09 -4.04
C ARG A 65 4.37 -16.51 -4.14
N THR A 66 4.50 -15.22 -4.48
CA THR A 66 5.78 -14.59 -4.77
C THR A 66 6.48 -14.03 -3.54
N ARG A 67 5.73 -13.61 -2.52
CA ARG A 67 6.26 -12.99 -1.29
C ARG A 67 6.05 -13.83 -0.04
N GLY A 68 5.35 -14.97 -0.14
CA GLY A 68 5.08 -15.87 0.96
C GLY A 68 3.87 -15.47 1.83
N PRO A 69 3.67 -16.13 2.98
CA PRO A 69 2.54 -15.88 3.85
C PRO A 69 2.52 -14.44 4.38
N ALA A 70 1.36 -13.81 4.33
CA ALA A 70 1.16 -12.45 4.84
C ALA A 70 0.52 -12.46 6.24
N LYS A 71 0.90 -11.48 7.07
CA LYS A 71 0.11 -11.11 8.25
C LYS A 71 -0.96 -10.10 7.83
N VAL A 72 -2.20 -10.34 8.24
CA VAL A 72 -3.33 -9.44 7.94
C VAL A 72 -3.73 -8.67 9.20
N LEU A 73 -3.85 -7.35 9.07
CA LEU A 73 -4.28 -6.44 10.13
C LEU A 73 -5.51 -5.66 9.67
N ARG A 74 -6.50 -5.53 10.56
CA ARG A 74 -7.71 -4.75 10.32
C ARG A 74 -7.81 -3.59 11.31
N ARG A 75 -8.12 -2.40 10.80
CA ARG A 75 -8.35 -1.22 11.64
C ARG A 75 -9.58 -1.45 12.52
N LYS A 76 -9.43 -1.28 13.85
CA LYS A 76 -10.50 -1.52 14.83
C LYS A 76 -11.68 -0.54 14.71
N GLY A 77 -11.44 0.71 14.34
CA GLY A 77 -12.47 1.77 14.27
C GLY A 77 -13.32 1.78 13.00
N GLY A 78 -13.33 0.69 12.23
CA GLY A 78 -13.91 0.67 10.88
C GLY A 78 -13.12 1.53 9.89
N LEU A 79 -13.55 1.49 8.63
CA LEU A 79 -12.98 2.28 7.54
C LEU A 79 -14.11 2.75 6.63
N ASP A 80 -14.08 4.04 6.27
CA ASP A 80 -14.89 4.54 5.17
C ASP A 80 -14.34 3.99 3.85
N VAL A 81 -15.03 2.98 3.32
CA VAL A 81 -14.66 2.31 2.06
C VAL A 81 -14.74 3.26 0.87
N ALA A 82 -15.68 4.22 0.86
CA ALA A 82 -15.78 5.19 -0.23
C ALA A 82 -14.59 6.16 -0.21
N ALA A 83 -14.14 6.58 0.97
CA ALA A 83 -12.90 7.35 1.11
C ALA A 83 -11.66 6.55 0.70
N LEU A 84 -11.58 5.26 1.07
CA LEU A 84 -10.51 4.37 0.60
C LEU A 84 -10.48 4.29 -0.93
N GLN A 85 -11.61 4.01 -1.57
CA GLN A 85 -11.68 3.90 -3.02
C GLN A 85 -11.31 5.20 -3.74
N ARG A 86 -11.67 6.37 -3.18
CA ARG A 86 -11.21 7.66 -3.69
C ARG A 86 -9.69 7.78 -3.61
N ARG A 87 -9.08 7.47 -2.46
CA ARG A 87 -7.61 7.53 -2.28
C ARG A 87 -6.89 6.56 -3.22
N ILE A 88 -7.43 5.36 -3.43
CA ILE A 88 -6.89 4.38 -4.37
C ILE A 88 -6.87 4.93 -5.80
N ARG A 89 -7.97 5.53 -6.28
CA ARG A 89 -8.00 6.14 -7.63
C ARG A 89 -6.93 7.22 -7.77
N VAL A 90 -6.88 8.15 -6.81
CA VAL A 90 -5.86 9.22 -6.82
C VAL A 90 -4.44 8.64 -6.81
N ALA A 91 -4.19 7.60 -6.03
CA ALA A 91 -2.87 6.97 -5.96
C ALA A 91 -2.46 6.27 -7.27
N MET A 92 -3.41 5.70 -8.01
CA MET A 92 -3.13 5.06 -9.30
C MET A 92 -2.83 6.08 -10.41
N ASP A 93 -3.42 7.27 -10.32
CA ASP A 93 -3.34 8.31 -11.35
C ASP A 93 -2.16 9.28 -11.15
N GLN A 94 -1.42 9.17 -10.04
CA GLN A 94 -0.36 10.11 -9.68
C GLN A 94 1.00 9.42 -9.54
N PRO A 95 2.08 10.05 -10.01
CA PRO A 95 3.42 9.57 -9.69
C PRO A 95 3.68 9.73 -8.19
N VAL A 96 4.14 8.65 -7.55
CA VAL A 96 4.50 8.66 -6.13
C VAL A 96 6.02 8.65 -6.04
N GLU A 97 6.63 9.59 -5.32
CA GLU A 97 8.06 9.53 -5.01
C GLU A 97 8.31 8.42 -4.00
N TYR A 98 9.27 7.53 -4.27
CA TYR A 98 9.66 6.49 -3.33
C TYR A 98 10.87 6.91 -2.52
N ASN A 99 10.73 6.87 -1.21
CA ASN A 99 11.81 7.05 -0.25
C ASN A 99 11.77 5.93 0.78
N THR A 100 12.87 5.20 0.96
CA THR A 100 12.96 4.05 1.87
C THR A 100 12.64 4.41 3.32
N ILE A 101 12.79 5.67 3.71
CA ILE A 101 12.57 6.20 5.06
C ILE A 101 11.23 6.95 5.14
N THR A 102 10.93 7.85 4.21
CA THR A 102 9.80 8.80 4.31
C THR A 102 8.62 8.52 3.38
N CYS A 103 8.77 7.66 2.37
CA CYS A 103 7.72 7.33 1.41
C CYS A 103 7.92 5.93 0.81
N ASN A 104 7.70 4.91 1.63
CA ASN A 104 7.82 3.50 1.24
C ASN A 104 6.44 2.82 1.23
N CYS A 105 6.41 1.50 0.98
CA CYS A 105 5.17 0.72 0.95
C CYS A 105 4.32 0.85 2.23
N VAL A 106 4.94 1.01 3.42
CA VAL A 106 4.23 1.17 4.69
C VAL A 106 3.56 2.53 4.76
N HIS A 107 4.28 3.61 4.45
CA HIS A 107 3.74 4.96 4.42
C HIS A 107 2.57 5.07 3.43
N PHE A 108 2.73 4.46 2.27
CA PHE A 108 1.68 4.37 1.26
C PHE A 108 0.43 3.66 1.78
N ALA A 109 0.59 2.49 2.38
CA ALA A 109 -0.53 1.73 2.94
C ALA A 109 -1.26 2.52 4.04
N LEU A 110 -0.53 3.18 4.94
CA LEU A 110 -1.10 4.01 5.99
C LEU A 110 -1.84 5.24 5.44
N ALA A 111 -1.32 5.87 4.39
CA ALA A 111 -1.99 6.99 3.72
C ALA A 111 -3.34 6.56 3.10
N LEU A 112 -3.40 5.39 2.45
CA LEU A 112 -4.66 4.84 1.94
C LEU A 112 -5.70 4.58 3.03
N LEU A 113 -5.25 4.17 4.22
CA LEU A 113 -6.11 4.00 5.40
C LEU A 113 -6.53 5.30 6.08
N GLY A 114 -6.02 6.45 5.62
CA GLY A 114 -6.25 7.76 6.23
C GLY A 114 -5.57 7.90 7.60
N LEU A 115 -4.45 7.19 7.81
CA LEU A 115 -3.66 7.18 9.05
C LEU A 115 -2.30 7.88 8.87
N GLY A 116 -2.08 8.55 7.74
CA GLY A 116 -0.85 9.26 7.42
C GLY A 116 -0.99 10.09 6.16
N HIS A 117 0.11 10.75 5.77
CA HIS A 117 0.22 11.52 4.54
C HIS A 117 1.37 10.97 3.70
N LEU A 118 1.23 10.99 2.37
CA LEU A 118 2.36 10.79 1.48
C LEU A 118 3.20 12.07 1.50
N ALA A 119 4.44 11.99 2.00
CA ALA A 119 5.38 13.08 1.91
C ALA A 119 5.92 13.13 0.47
N GLY A 120 5.44 14.09 -0.32
CA GLY A 120 5.65 14.17 -1.78
C GLY A 120 4.61 13.31 -2.51
N ALA A 121 3.68 13.79 -3.33
CA ALA A 121 3.62 15.00 -4.12
C ALA A 121 2.20 15.60 -4.01
N MET A 122 2.01 16.56 -3.12
CA MET A 122 1.19 17.72 -3.46
C MET A 122 2.18 18.81 -3.86
N LYS A 123 2.80 18.71 -5.04
CA LYS A 123 3.00 19.93 -5.82
C LYS A 123 1.58 20.35 -6.17
N LEU A 124 0.98 21.13 -5.27
CA LEU A 124 -0.03 22.09 -5.66
C LEU A 124 0.53 22.72 -6.93
N LEU A 125 -0.14 22.48 -8.06
CA LEU A 125 -0.04 23.39 -9.17
C LEU A 125 -0.60 24.70 -8.63
N SER A 126 0.25 25.48 -7.95
CA SER A 126 0.03 26.89 -7.73
C SER A 126 -0.08 27.46 -9.12
N SER A 127 -1.31 27.72 -9.52
CA SER A 127 -1.64 28.63 -10.60
C SER A 127 -1.10 30.00 -10.21
N ASP A 128 0.17 30.25 -10.53
CA ASP A 128 0.69 31.60 -10.66
C ASP A 128 0.04 32.18 -11.92
N VAL A 129 -1.03 32.94 -11.69
CA VAL A 129 -1.57 33.91 -12.64
C VAL A 129 -0.54 35.04 -12.73
N PRO A 130 0.08 35.31 -13.89
CA PRO A 130 0.94 36.48 -14.02
C PRO A 130 0.09 37.75 -14.21
N PRO A 131 0.59 38.92 -13.80
CA PRO A 131 -0.05 40.21 -14.02
C PRO A 131 -0.10 40.59 -15.52
#